data_AF-A0A5J4SIR9-F1
#
_entry.id   AF-A0A5J4SIR9-F1
#
_cell.length_a   1.000
_cell.length_b   1.000
_cell.length_c   1.000
_cell.angle_alpha   90.00
_cell.angle_beta   90.00
_cell.angle_gamma   90.00
#
_symmetry.space_group_name_H-M   'P 1'
#
loop_
_entity.id
_entity.type
_entity.pdbx_description
1 polymer ?
#
loop_
_entity_poly.entity_id
_entity_poly.type
_entity_poly.pdbx_seq_one_letter_code
_entity_poly.pdbx_strand_id
1 'polypeptide(L)'
;MINVKIKKYSGGEHEIYTSSHGEWERFISDLREPLQMLTSNPSLKDDKYFLALITDELGYYVGVLKPLRGAQRPDDHLAGWLFFANNLQISGEELKSKILLFQKELDKEVCDTNILESICNRRNISEKKYPDTLPQKNHINKQYAFRLYGQGTQYNLEETLNCLNQHYYQEYTAIFLLENKPELRIQGMTNLTDKKFEEYLILSFLPEIPSNCSVYINNIEIGRNKPFSLTKGNSLSIKVKKRGFEDILLEYNSNNQTKDSQILLLPLSWKRRISDDEDISNAQVILKNRKLTSNGELFLEDDLRNPNQNCIHITASGYEERDVSFDVDSLSKENPEKIKLEREEKGYKLYIPLRGCDKCLNCNIISRNEKLKESPIKGYNLLDRVGVGKNEFQLHYAPFYPLKKLSGKIILIVSIILLLLAGYLGGNWMRNTFFSSDNNLNNKLNQGKEPITESPKIPEYVNYLKANAKWNKQKMGTYSEIEDLWDDLNNRDFDKILEQWNVKLSKSNIPLWNQLIKKIEELKESEPDKYKKFQGKVYNSDTNDHDITISAYLTNLVSVHIDDHSTNRQQGNQNREQNSQRKSDDGIGSLDD
;
A
#
# COMPACT_ATOMS: atom_id res chain seq x y z
N MET A 1 8.31 -37.94 -7.66
CA MET A 1 9.03 -38.64 -8.77
C MET A 1 10.51 -38.71 -8.44
N ILE A 2 11.20 -39.79 -8.82
CA ILE A 2 12.65 -39.91 -8.68
C ILE A 2 13.21 -40.22 -10.06
N ASN A 3 14.23 -39.49 -10.49
CA ASN A 3 14.89 -39.70 -11.77
C ASN A 3 16.40 -39.64 -11.66
N VAL A 4 17.07 -40.29 -12.59
CA VAL A 4 18.53 -40.34 -12.72
C VAL A 4 18.91 -39.82 -14.08
N LYS A 5 19.94 -38.96 -14.16
CA LYS A 5 20.57 -38.55 -15.42
C LYS A 5 22.09 -38.59 -15.30
N ILE A 6 22.79 -39.03 -16.34
CA ILE A 6 24.25 -39.06 -16.41
C ILE A 6 24.68 -38.27 -17.64
N LYS A 7 25.56 -37.28 -17.42
CA LYS A 7 26.20 -36.49 -18.47
C LYS A 7 27.71 -36.59 -18.37
N LYS A 8 28.39 -36.59 -19.51
CA LYS A 8 29.84 -36.41 -19.61
C LYS A 8 30.14 -35.04 -20.19
N TYR A 9 31.00 -34.30 -19.50
CA TYR A 9 31.54 -33.04 -19.97
C TYR A 9 32.99 -33.29 -20.38
N SER A 10 33.25 -33.34 -21.69
CA SER A 10 34.59 -33.51 -22.27
C SER A 10 34.61 -32.95 -23.69
N GLY A 11 35.15 -31.75 -23.86
CA GLY A 11 35.08 -31.01 -25.14
C GLY A 11 33.67 -30.52 -25.53
N GLY A 12 32.65 -30.85 -24.74
CA GLY A 12 31.24 -30.56 -24.94
C GLY A 12 30.39 -31.33 -23.92
N GLU A 13 29.08 -31.10 -23.91
CA GLU A 13 28.12 -31.84 -23.08
C GLU A 13 27.56 -33.04 -23.85
N HIS A 14 27.66 -34.23 -23.26
CA HIS A 14 27.14 -35.48 -23.84
C HIS A 14 26.26 -36.21 -22.83
N GLU A 15 25.03 -36.55 -23.23
CA GLU A 15 24.15 -37.40 -22.42
C GLU A 15 24.57 -38.87 -22.55
N ILE A 16 24.71 -39.55 -21.41
CA ILE A 16 25.01 -40.99 -21.35
C ILE A 16 23.76 -41.79 -21.01
N TYR A 17 22.94 -41.28 -20.09
CA TYR A 17 21.75 -41.96 -19.61
C TYR A 17 20.74 -40.96 -19.03
N THR A 18 19.46 -41.25 -19.19
CA THR A 18 18.37 -40.60 -18.48
C THR A 18 17.28 -41.64 -18.20
N SER A 19 16.76 -41.67 -16.97
CA SER A 19 15.67 -42.60 -16.62
C SER A 19 14.33 -42.17 -17.22
N SER A 20 14.08 -40.86 -17.30
CA SER A 20 12.93 -40.30 -18.00
C SER A 20 13.12 -38.81 -18.29
N HIS A 21 12.72 -38.39 -19.50
CA HIS A 21 12.72 -36.98 -19.85
C HIS A 21 11.57 -36.22 -19.20
N GLY A 22 11.82 -34.98 -18.80
CA GLY A 22 10.81 -34.10 -18.23
C GLY A 22 11.34 -32.72 -17.85
N GLU A 23 10.46 -31.88 -17.30
CA GLU A 23 10.79 -30.48 -16.97
C GLU A 23 11.95 -30.35 -15.97
N TRP A 24 12.13 -31.33 -15.09
CA TRP A 24 13.21 -31.35 -14.09
C TRP A 24 14.60 -31.22 -14.71
N GLU A 25 14.81 -31.70 -15.95
CA GLU A 25 16.12 -31.64 -16.59
C GLU A 25 16.62 -30.21 -16.85
N ARG A 26 15.70 -29.24 -16.98
CA ARG A 26 16.04 -27.83 -17.29
C ARG A 26 16.80 -27.13 -16.15
N PHE A 27 16.72 -27.68 -14.94
CA PHE A 27 17.32 -27.11 -13.74
C PHE A 27 18.70 -27.69 -13.40
N ILE A 28 19.13 -28.73 -14.13
CA ILE A 28 20.48 -29.26 -14.02
C ILE A 28 21.45 -28.21 -14.57
N SER A 29 22.28 -27.65 -13.69
CA SER A 29 23.27 -26.65 -14.04
C SER A 29 24.58 -27.28 -14.48
N ASP A 30 25.28 -26.60 -15.38
CA ASP A 30 26.68 -26.89 -15.70
C ASP A 30 27.57 -26.43 -14.52
N LEU A 31 28.33 -27.36 -13.94
CA LEU A 31 29.16 -27.15 -12.76
C LEU A 31 30.66 -27.22 -13.05
N ARG A 32 31.08 -27.07 -14.32
CA ARG A 32 32.51 -27.06 -14.71
C ARG A 32 33.35 -26.03 -13.95
N GLU A 33 32.89 -24.77 -13.92
CA GLU A 33 33.58 -23.67 -13.22
C GLU A 33 33.79 -23.95 -11.72
N PRO A 34 32.74 -24.22 -10.92
CA PRO A 34 32.95 -24.50 -9.49
C PRO A 34 33.72 -25.81 -9.24
N LEU A 35 33.58 -26.82 -10.12
CA LEU A 35 34.36 -28.06 -9.98
C LEU A 35 35.86 -27.83 -10.24
N GLN A 36 36.21 -26.96 -11.21
CA GLN A 36 37.60 -26.57 -11.46
C GLN A 36 38.22 -25.91 -10.22
N MET A 37 37.46 -25.05 -9.53
CA MET A 37 37.91 -24.41 -8.29
C MET A 37 38.20 -25.44 -7.19
N LEU A 38 37.33 -26.44 -7.03
CA LEU A 38 37.49 -27.50 -6.03
C LEU A 38 38.65 -28.44 -6.36
N THR A 39 38.77 -28.89 -7.61
CA THR A 39 39.83 -29.82 -8.05
C THR A 39 41.22 -29.18 -8.10
N SER A 40 41.29 -27.84 -8.23
CA SER A 40 42.54 -27.09 -8.10
C SER A 40 43.04 -27.01 -6.66
N ASN A 41 42.18 -27.33 -5.67
CA ASN A 41 42.56 -27.34 -4.27
C ASN A 41 43.41 -28.60 -3.94
N PRO A 42 44.63 -28.46 -3.40
CA PRO A 42 45.48 -29.60 -3.06
C PRO A 42 44.82 -30.62 -2.13
N SER A 43 44.00 -30.17 -1.17
CA SER A 43 43.33 -31.06 -0.21
C SER A 43 42.16 -31.85 -0.81
N LEU A 44 41.66 -31.46 -1.98
CA LEU A 44 40.53 -32.10 -2.66
C LEU A 44 40.91 -32.72 -4.01
N LYS A 45 42.13 -32.49 -4.51
CA LYS A 45 42.58 -32.95 -5.82
C LYS A 45 42.45 -34.46 -6.00
N ASP A 46 42.66 -35.22 -4.92
CA ASP A 46 42.57 -36.68 -4.92
C ASP A 46 41.19 -37.21 -4.54
N ASP A 47 40.19 -36.34 -4.39
CA ASP A 47 38.81 -36.78 -4.18
C ASP A 47 38.24 -37.39 -5.45
N LYS A 48 37.53 -38.50 -5.26
CA LYS A 48 36.95 -39.26 -6.36
C LYS A 48 35.62 -38.67 -6.80
N TYR A 49 34.88 -38.10 -5.86
CA TYR A 49 33.52 -37.60 -6.04
C TYR A 49 33.34 -36.28 -5.31
N PHE A 50 32.56 -35.39 -5.93
CA PHE A 50 32.04 -34.18 -5.30
C PHE A 50 30.52 -34.25 -5.31
N LEU A 51 29.91 -34.00 -4.16
CA LEU A 51 28.46 -33.94 -4.04
C LEU A 51 28.02 -32.49 -4.25
N ALA A 52 27.07 -32.28 -5.16
CA ALA A 52 26.45 -30.99 -5.41
C ALA A 52 24.94 -31.07 -5.13
N LEU A 53 24.38 -30.03 -4.53
CA LEU A 53 22.97 -29.89 -4.26
C LEU A 53 22.42 -28.70 -5.06
N ILE A 54 21.33 -28.94 -5.77
CA ILE A 54 20.51 -27.90 -6.41
C ILE A 54 19.08 -28.08 -5.89
N THR A 55 18.41 -26.98 -5.59
CA THR A 55 16.99 -26.97 -5.20
C THR A 55 16.20 -26.06 -6.12
N ASP A 56 14.93 -26.38 -6.38
CA ASP A 56 13.99 -25.56 -7.14
C ASP A 56 12.53 -25.85 -6.72
N GLU A 57 11.57 -25.30 -7.46
CA GLU A 57 10.13 -25.51 -7.24
C GLU A 57 9.66 -26.96 -7.47
N LEU A 58 10.33 -27.73 -8.32
CA LEU A 58 10.02 -29.13 -8.62
C LEU A 58 10.60 -30.09 -7.56
N GLY A 59 11.74 -29.76 -6.95
CA GLY A 59 12.34 -30.54 -5.87
C GLY A 59 13.84 -30.35 -5.67
N TYR A 60 14.52 -31.44 -5.33
CA TYR A 60 15.93 -31.47 -4.94
C TYR A 60 16.73 -32.33 -5.91
N TYR A 61 17.93 -31.88 -6.25
CA TYR A 61 18.85 -32.57 -7.16
C TYR A 61 20.16 -32.79 -6.44
N VAL A 62 20.54 -34.06 -6.31
CA VAL A 62 21.83 -34.46 -5.77
C VAL A 62 22.72 -34.88 -6.93
N GLY A 63 23.69 -34.04 -7.24
CA GLY A 63 24.74 -34.28 -8.21
C GLY A 63 25.89 -35.07 -7.59
N VAL A 64 26.35 -36.09 -8.29
CA VAL A 64 27.59 -36.83 -8.04
C VAL A 64 28.54 -36.51 -9.20
N LEU A 65 29.50 -35.63 -8.95
CA LEU A 65 30.49 -35.22 -9.95
C LEU A 65 31.77 -36.04 -9.77
N LYS A 66 32.22 -36.69 -10.83
CA LYS A 66 33.45 -37.49 -10.89
C LYS A 66 34.41 -36.88 -11.90
N PRO A 67 35.47 -36.18 -11.47
CA PRO A 67 36.49 -35.66 -12.38
C PRO A 67 37.16 -36.78 -13.18
N LEU A 68 37.39 -36.56 -14.47
CA LEU A 68 38.08 -37.51 -15.33
C LEU A 68 39.59 -37.32 -15.18
N ARG A 69 40.21 -38.14 -14.34
CA ARG A 69 41.66 -38.10 -14.10
C ARG A 69 42.44 -38.46 -15.35
N GLY A 70 43.49 -37.69 -15.65
CA GLY A 70 44.28 -37.84 -16.88
C GLY A 70 43.70 -37.14 -18.11
N ALA A 71 42.54 -36.47 -17.98
CA ALA A 71 42.05 -35.58 -19.02
C ALA A 71 42.97 -34.36 -19.18
N GLN A 72 43.11 -33.86 -20.41
CA GLN A 72 43.93 -32.67 -20.71
C GLN A 72 43.34 -31.39 -20.10
N ARG A 73 42.05 -31.40 -19.73
CA ARG A 73 41.34 -30.25 -19.18
C ARG A 73 40.84 -30.53 -17.76
N PRO A 74 41.04 -29.60 -16.82
CA PRO A 74 40.69 -29.80 -15.40
C PRO A 74 39.17 -29.79 -15.13
N ASP A 75 38.36 -29.37 -16.11
CA ASP A 75 36.89 -29.34 -16.03
C ASP A 75 36.21 -30.58 -16.63
N ASP A 76 36.97 -31.50 -17.22
CA ASP A 76 36.43 -32.75 -17.76
C ASP A 76 35.93 -33.66 -16.63
N HIS A 77 34.63 -33.98 -16.63
CA HIS A 77 34.01 -34.76 -15.57
C HIS A 77 32.78 -35.53 -16.05
N LEU A 78 32.41 -36.55 -15.29
CA LEU A 78 31.12 -37.21 -15.35
C LEU A 78 30.22 -36.60 -14.27
N ALA A 79 28.99 -36.21 -14.61
CA ALA A 79 27.99 -35.73 -13.68
C ALA A 79 26.78 -36.66 -13.68
N GLY A 80 26.58 -37.38 -12.59
CA GLY A 80 25.34 -38.09 -12.32
C GLY A 80 24.40 -37.21 -11.48
N TRP A 81 23.12 -37.16 -11.82
CA TRP A 81 22.10 -36.37 -11.11
C TRP A 81 20.98 -37.27 -10.62
N LEU A 82 20.67 -37.19 -9.33
CA LEU A 82 19.52 -37.80 -8.68
C LEU A 82 18.48 -36.72 -8.39
N PHE A 83 17.36 -36.73 -9.09
CA PHE A 83 16.24 -35.81 -8.85
C PHE A 83 15.21 -36.45 -7.92
N PHE A 84 14.75 -35.68 -6.94
CA PHE A 84 13.68 -36.04 -6.01
C PHE A 84 12.62 -34.95 -6.02
N ALA A 85 11.42 -35.28 -6.50
CA ALA A 85 10.32 -34.32 -6.50
C ALA A 85 9.94 -33.92 -5.07
N ASN A 86 9.50 -32.67 -4.90
CA ASN A 86 9.29 -32.08 -3.58
C ASN A 86 8.21 -32.77 -2.74
N ASN A 87 7.29 -33.49 -3.38
CA ASN A 87 6.27 -34.28 -2.71
C ASN A 87 6.78 -35.59 -2.09
N LEU A 88 8.07 -35.91 -2.22
CA LEU A 88 8.66 -37.11 -1.62
C LEU A 88 9.39 -36.78 -0.31
N GLN A 89 9.31 -37.70 0.65
CA GLN A 89 10.09 -37.70 1.88
C GLN A 89 11.03 -38.90 1.87
N ILE A 90 12.33 -38.63 1.92
CA ILE A 90 13.41 -39.61 1.93
C ILE A 90 14.30 -39.33 3.15
N SER A 91 14.69 -40.37 3.89
CA SER A 91 15.63 -40.21 5.00
C SER A 91 17.05 -39.98 4.49
N GLY A 92 17.89 -39.33 5.30
CA GLY A 92 19.31 -39.17 5.01
C GLY A 92 20.02 -40.51 4.75
N GLU A 93 19.65 -41.57 5.48
CA GLU A 93 20.20 -42.92 5.35
C GLU A 93 19.89 -43.57 3.99
N GLU A 94 18.61 -43.52 3.56
CA GLU A 94 18.17 -44.07 2.27
C GLU A 94 18.80 -43.26 1.12
N LEU A 95 18.84 -41.94 1.24
CA LEU A 95 19.46 -41.08 0.24
C LEU A 95 20.97 -41.35 0.12
N LYS A 96 21.68 -41.47 1.24
CA LYS A 96 23.10 -41.84 1.28
C LYS A 96 23.32 -43.19 0.61
N SER A 97 22.47 -44.19 0.90
CA SER A 97 22.56 -45.52 0.29
C SER A 97 22.38 -45.48 -1.23
N LYS A 98 21.42 -44.68 -1.72
CA LYS A 98 21.23 -44.44 -3.17
C LYS A 98 22.43 -43.72 -3.80
N ILE A 99 22.99 -42.71 -3.14
CA ILE A 99 24.20 -42.00 -3.61
C ILE A 99 25.39 -42.96 -3.72
N LEU A 100 25.63 -43.80 -2.70
CA LEU A 100 26.72 -44.77 -2.71
C LEU A 100 26.56 -45.83 -3.81
N LEU A 101 25.33 -46.31 -4.02
CA LEU A 101 25.03 -47.22 -5.14
C LEU A 101 25.29 -46.52 -6.48
N PHE A 102 24.87 -45.27 -6.61
CA PHE A 102 25.07 -44.50 -7.83
C PHE A 102 26.55 -44.22 -8.12
N GLN A 103 27.34 -43.88 -7.10
CA GLN A 103 28.80 -43.75 -7.21
C GLN A 103 29.45 -45.04 -7.74
N LYS A 104 29.03 -46.22 -7.23
CA LYS A 104 29.52 -47.51 -7.74
C LYS A 104 29.16 -47.74 -9.21
N GLU A 105 27.99 -47.30 -9.67
CA GLU A 105 27.63 -47.38 -11.08
C GLU A 105 28.42 -46.42 -11.96
N LEU A 106 28.72 -45.21 -11.48
CA LEU A 106 29.57 -44.23 -12.18
C LEU A 106 31.05 -44.67 -12.25
N ASP A 107 31.43 -45.72 -11.52
CA ASP A 107 32.75 -46.35 -11.61
C ASP A 107 32.91 -47.35 -12.75
N LYS A 108 31.80 -47.85 -13.30
CA LYS A 108 31.83 -48.80 -14.40
C LYS A 108 32.05 -48.08 -15.72
N GLU A 109 32.70 -48.75 -16.67
CA GLU A 109 32.81 -48.26 -18.05
C GLU A 109 31.44 -48.22 -18.75
N VAL A 110 30.58 -49.19 -18.41
CA VAL A 110 29.19 -49.28 -18.88
C VAL A 110 28.29 -49.43 -17.65
N CYS A 111 27.38 -48.47 -17.45
CA CYS A 111 26.44 -48.51 -16.34
C CYS A 111 25.37 -49.58 -16.56
N ASP A 112 24.94 -50.25 -15.48
CA ASP A 112 23.83 -51.20 -15.54
C ASP A 112 22.49 -50.45 -15.40
N THR A 113 21.72 -50.43 -16.49
CA THR A 113 20.43 -49.72 -16.53
C THR A 113 19.44 -50.25 -15.49
N ASN A 114 19.46 -51.55 -15.17
CA ASN A 114 18.58 -52.12 -14.15
C ASN A 114 18.91 -51.57 -12.75
N ILE A 115 20.20 -51.36 -12.47
CA ILE A 115 20.64 -50.77 -11.19
C ILE A 115 20.25 -49.28 -11.15
N LEU A 116 20.42 -48.54 -12.26
CA LEU A 116 20.01 -47.14 -12.35
C LEU A 116 18.48 -46.97 -12.20
N GLU A 117 17.68 -47.86 -12.77
CA GLU A 117 16.24 -47.92 -12.55
C GLU A 117 15.89 -48.27 -11.09
N SER A 118 16.65 -49.19 -10.47
CA SER A 118 16.44 -49.56 -9.06
C SER A 118 16.66 -48.39 -8.09
N ILE A 119 17.57 -47.46 -8.42
CA ILE A 119 17.79 -46.22 -7.65
C ILE A 119 16.52 -45.37 -7.63
N CYS A 120 15.76 -45.34 -8.74
CA CYS A 120 14.52 -44.58 -8.88
C CYS A 120 13.32 -45.20 -8.13
N ASN A 121 13.48 -46.40 -7.57
CA ASN A 121 12.43 -47.09 -6.83
C ASN A 121 12.07 -46.38 -5.50
N ARG A 122 10.76 -46.34 -5.20
CA ARG A 122 10.17 -45.66 -4.06
C ARG A 122 9.79 -46.56 -2.87
N ARG A 123 10.21 -47.83 -2.83
CA ARG A 123 9.80 -48.79 -1.77
C ARG A 123 9.94 -48.27 -0.33
N ASN A 124 10.94 -47.44 -0.04
CA ASN A 124 11.21 -46.86 1.28
C ASN A 124 10.95 -45.33 1.34
N ILE A 125 10.13 -44.80 0.44
CA ILE A 125 9.95 -43.35 0.27
C ILE A 125 8.46 -43.04 0.37
N SER A 126 8.11 -42.18 1.32
CA SER A 126 6.74 -41.74 1.53
C SER A 126 6.44 -40.47 0.74
N GLU A 127 5.15 -40.23 0.47
CA GLU A 127 4.69 -38.96 -0.08
C GLU A 127 4.33 -37.99 1.06
N LYS A 128 4.78 -36.74 0.93
CA LYS A 128 4.40 -35.66 1.85
C LYS A 128 2.93 -35.36 1.64
N LYS A 129 2.17 -35.35 2.73
CA LYS A 129 0.74 -34.95 2.72
C LYS A 129 0.54 -33.52 2.21
N TYR A 130 1.49 -32.65 2.50
CA TYR A 130 1.52 -31.26 2.05
C TYR A 130 2.94 -30.97 1.53
N PRO A 131 3.18 -31.01 0.21
CA PRO A 131 4.47 -30.61 -0.34
C PRO A 131 4.69 -29.12 -0.08
N ASP A 132 5.92 -28.78 0.31
CA ASP A 132 6.33 -27.39 0.49
C ASP A 132 6.25 -26.65 -0.86
N THR A 133 5.90 -25.36 -0.86
CA THR A 133 6.12 -24.52 -2.04
C THR A 133 7.43 -23.78 -1.84
N LEU A 134 8.51 -24.36 -2.36
CA LEU A 134 9.82 -23.71 -2.36
C LEU A 134 9.74 -22.41 -3.15
N PRO A 135 10.17 -21.26 -2.60
CA PRO A 135 10.23 -20.00 -3.35
C PRO A 135 11.03 -20.14 -4.66
N GLN A 136 10.67 -19.38 -5.70
CA GLN A 136 11.41 -19.38 -6.94
C GLN A 136 12.83 -18.82 -6.73
N LYS A 137 13.83 -19.46 -7.36
CA LYS A 137 15.22 -19.02 -7.33
C LYS A 137 15.38 -17.61 -7.91
N ASN A 138 15.93 -16.70 -7.12
CA ASN A 138 16.39 -15.40 -7.62
C ASN A 138 17.76 -15.58 -8.31
N HIS A 139 17.76 -15.72 -9.64
CA HIS A 139 18.97 -15.90 -10.45
C HIS A 139 19.86 -14.64 -10.59
N ILE A 140 19.76 -13.69 -9.67
CA ILE A 140 20.37 -12.36 -9.82
C ILE A 140 21.91 -12.44 -9.77
N ASN A 141 22.49 -13.44 -9.10
CA ASN A 141 23.94 -13.68 -9.08
C ASN A 141 24.28 -15.18 -9.11
N LYS A 142 25.23 -15.60 -9.96
CA LYS A 142 25.81 -16.95 -9.95
C LYS A 142 26.73 -17.13 -8.73
N GLN A 143 26.14 -17.36 -7.56
CA GLN A 143 26.89 -17.67 -6.35
C GLN A 143 26.87 -19.17 -6.06
N TYR A 144 28.00 -19.71 -5.63
CA TYR A 144 28.17 -21.08 -5.18
C TYR A 144 28.48 -21.09 -3.69
N ALA A 145 28.05 -22.15 -3.00
CA ALA A 145 28.35 -22.35 -1.60
C ALA A 145 28.91 -23.75 -1.34
N PHE A 146 29.49 -23.95 -0.17
CA PHE A 146 29.84 -25.27 0.34
C PHE A 146 29.43 -25.44 1.79
N ARG A 147 29.19 -26.68 2.19
CA ARG A 147 29.00 -27.10 3.59
C ARG A 147 29.92 -28.27 3.87
N LEU A 148 30.72 -28.16 4.92
CA LEU A 148 31.53 -29.26 5.40
C LEU A 148 30.70 -30.20 6.29
N TYR A 149 30.96 -31.49 6.18
CA TYR A 149 30.38 -32.53 7.05
C TYR A 149 31.48 -33.44 7.62
N GLY A 150 31.15 -34.21 8.65
CA GLY A 150 32.03 -35.21 9.23
C GLY A 150 32.85 -34.69 10.42
N GLN A 151 34.04 -35.24 10.63
CA GLN A 151 34.83 -34.99 11.83
C GLN A 151 35.13 -33.50 12.02
N GLY A 152 34.90 -32.98 13.23
CA GLY A 152 35.15 -31.57 13.55
C GLY A 152 34.09 -30.59 13.03
N THR A 153 32.98 -31.07 12.49
CA THR A 153 31.81 -30.27 12.11
C THR A 153 30.59 -30.65 12.96
N GLN A 154 29.52 -29.85 12.90
CA GLN A 154 28.30 -30.11 13.66
C GLN A 154 27.51 -31.33 13.14
N TYR A 155 27.65 -31.67 11.85
CA TYR A 155 26.79 -32.63 11.17
C TYR A 155 27.60 -33.63 10.35
N ASN A 156 27.19 -34.90 10.37
CA ASN A 156 27.70 -35.90 9.44
C ASN A 156 26.96 -35.84 8.09
N LEU A 157 27.39 -36.65 7.11
CA LEU A 157 26.78 -36.66 5.77
C LEU A 157 25.29 -37.06 5.82
N GLU A 158 24.94 -38.05 6.64
CA GLU A 158 23.56 -38.55 6.75
C GLU A 158 22.62 -37.49 7.34
N GLU A 159 23.05 -36.80 8.41
CA GLU A 159 22.32 -35.69 9.01
C GLU A 159 22.16 -34.52 8.02
N THR A 160 23.21 -34.23 7.24
CA THR A 160 23.18 -33.21 6.19
C THR A 160 22.18 -33.57 5.08
N LEU A 161 22.16 -34.84 4.65
CA LEU A 161 21.24 -35.35 3.63
C LEU A 161 19.79 -35.46 4.15
N ASN A 162 19.57 -35.49 5.47
CA ASN A 162 18.24 -35.44 6.05
C ASN A 162 17.63 -34.03 6.00
N CYS A 163 18.46 -32.99 5.85
CA CYS A 163 18.08 -31.58 5.92
C CYS A 163 18.34 -30.83 4.61
N LEU A 164 18.00 -31.42 3.45
CA LEU A 164 18.21 -30.77 2.14
C LEU A 164 17.30 -29.58 1.86
N ASN A 165 16.11 -29.57 2.48
CA ASN A 165 15.16 -28.47 2.32
C ASN A 165 15.55 -27.32 3.24
N GLN A 166 16.30 -26.35 2.73
CA GLN A 166 16.68 -25.14 3.46
C GLN A 166 16.42 -23.93 2.57
N HIS A 167 15.60 -22.98 3.02
CA HIS A 167 15.23 -21.82 2.21
C HIS A 167 16.44 -20.98 1.81
N TYR A 168 17.41 -20.82 2.71
CA TYR A 168 18.64 -20.08 2.42
C TYR A 168 19.55 -20.76 1.38
N TYR A 169 19.31 -22.03 1.00
CA TYR A 169 20.02 -22.64 -0.13
C TYR A 169 19.59 -22.06 -1.48
N GLN A 170 18.43 -21.42 -1.57
CA GLN A 170 17.90 -20.85 -2.81
C GLN A 170 18.69 -19.63 -3.31
N GLU A 171 19.50 -19.02 -2.45
CA GLU A 171 20.42 -17.93 -2.80
C GLU A 171 21.58 -18.41 -3.71
N TYR A 172 21.82 -19.73 -3.76
CA TYR A 172 22.96 -20.32 -4.45
C TYR A 172 22.54 -21.13 -5.68
N THR A 173 23.38 -21.07 -6.71
CA THR A 173 23.22 -21.88 -7.92
C THR A 173 23.36 -23.37 -7.59
N ALA A 174 24.40 -23.71 -6.82
CA ALA A 174 24.64 -25.04 -6.27
C ALA A 174 25.38 -24.94 -4.93
N ILE A 175 25.16 -25.93 -4.07
CA ILE A 175 25.85 -26.12 -2.79
C ILE A 175 26.67 -27.40 -2.84
N PHE A 176 27.96 -27.32 -2.56
CA PHE A 176 28.83 -28.49 -2.49
C PHE A 176 28.87 -29.07 -1.07
N LEU A 177 28.61 -30.36 -0.94
CA LEU A 177 28.75 -31.08 0.32
C LEU A 177 30.12 -31.76 0.33
N LEU A 178 31.00 -31.36 1.24
CA LEU A 178 32.39 -31.79 1.26
C LEU A 178 32.76 -32.37 2.62
N GLU A 179 33.56 -33.43 2.61
CA GLU A 179 34.10 -33.97 3.86
C GLU A 179 35.13 -33.01 4.45
N ASN A 180 35.04 -32.74 5.75
CA ASN A 180 35.98 -31.87 6.43
C ASN A 180 37.37 -32.51 6.47
N LYS A 181 38.40 -31.72 6.14
CA LYS A 181 39.81 -32.12 6.23
C LYS A 181 40.60 -31.00 6.94
N PRO A 182 41.60 -31.33 7.77
CA PRO A 182 42.30 -30.34 8.61
C PRO A 182 42.85 -29.11 7.88
N GLU A 183 43.28 -29.26 6.63
CA GLU A 183 43.91 -28.20 5.83
C GLU A 183 42.99 -27.60 4.76
N LEU A 184 41.72 -28.02 4.73
CA LEU A 184 40.80 -27.63 3.68
C LEU A 184 40.44 -26.14 3.77
N ARG A 185 40.82 -25.37 2.75
CA ARG A 185 40.41 -23.97 2.59
C ARG A 185 39.86 -23.73 1.21
N ILE A 186 38.60 -23.30 1.11
CA ILE A 186 37.91 -23.08 -0.15
C ILE A 186 37.75 -21.57 -0.36
N GLN A 187 38.15 -21.09 -1.54
CA GLN A 187 38.02 -19.69 -1.94
C GLN A 187 36.96 -19.56 -3.02
N GLY A 188 36.31 -18.39 -3.10
CA GLY A 188 35.32 -18.08 -4.15
C GLY A 188 33.97 -18.79 -4.00
N MET A 189 33.71 -19.43 -2.85
CA MET A 189 32.41 -20.00 -2.49
C MET A 189 32.02 -19.58 -1.07
N THR A 190 30.73 -19.41 -0.81
CA THR A 190 30.23 -19.09 0.54
C THR A 190 30.28 -20.32 1.44
N ASN A 191 30.87 -20.20 2.62
CA ASN A 191 30.91 -21.27 3.62
C ASN A 191 29.61 -21.27 4.44
N LEU A 192 28.83 -22.36 4.36
CA LEU A 192 27.58 -22.55 5.10
C LEU A 192 27.72 -23.51 6.30
N THR A 193 28.94 -23.96 6.62
CA THR A 193 29.20 -25.00 7.63
C THR A 193 28.61 -24.66 9.00
N ASP A 194 28.81 -23.43 9.46
CA ASP A 194 28.36 -22.98 10.79
C ASP A 194 26.89 -22.55 10.82
N LYS A 195 26.23 -22.48 9.65
CA LYS A 195 24.79 -22.18 9.59
C LYS A 195 24.03 -23.42 10.04
N LYS A 196 23.22 -23.31 11.08
CA LYS A 196 22.40 -24.43 11.58
C LYS A 196 21.30 -24.79 10.59
N PHE A 197 20.89 -26.06 10.58
CA PHE A 197 19.70 -26.46 9.85
C PHE A 197 18.45 -25.85 10.49
N GLU A 198 17.62 -25.26 9.66
CA GLU A 198 16.30 -24.76 10.02
C GLU A 198 15.29 -25.91 9.99
N GLU A 199 14.41 -25.93 10.98
CA GLU A 199 13.23 -26.78 10.99
C GLU A 199 12.04 -25.99 10.49
N TYR A 200 11.15 -26.64 9.74
CA TYR A 200 10.00 -26.00 9.12
C TYR A 200 8.68 -26.64 9.59
N LEU A 201 7.65 -25.81 9.76
CA LEU A 201 6.26 -26.22 9.92
C LEU A 201 5.52 -26.01 8.61
N ILE A 202 4.80 -27.02 8.15
CA ILE A 202 3.94 -26.88 6.97
C ILE A 202 2.56 -26.43 7.42
N LEU A 203 2.16 -25.24 6.98
CA LEU A 203 0.89 -24.62 7.33
C LEU A 203 -0.12 -24.76 6.19
N SER A 204 -1.35 -25.09 6.52
CA SER A 204 -2.48 -25.19 5.58
C SER A 204 -3.71 -24.52 6.16
N PHE A 205 -4.58 -23.97 5.31
CA PHE A 205 -5.75 -23.22 5.77
C PHE A 205 -6.98 -24.12 5.95
N LEU A 206 -7.77 -23.85 7.00
CA LEU A 206 -9.12 -24.38 7.16
C LEU A 206 -10.04 -23.29 7.75
N PRO A 207 -11.27 -23.11 7.25
CA PRO A 207 -11.81 -23.72 6.04
C PRO A 207 -11.05 -23.27 4.79
N GLU A 208 -11.32 -23.92 3.65
CA GLU A 208 -10.77 -23.48 2.37
C GLU A 208 -11.17 -22.03 2.08
N ILE A 209 -10.20 -21.24 1.64
CA ILE A 209 -10.41 -19.84 1.29
C ILE A 209 -11.24 -19.77 -0.01
N PRO A 210 -12.35 -19.01 -0.02
CA PRO A 210 -13.19 -18.82 -1.19
C PRO A 210 -12.45 -18.23 -2.40
N SER A 211 -12.94 -18.50 -3.61
CA SER A 211 -12.29 -18.08 -4.87
C SER A 211 -12.24 -16.57 -5.10
N ASN A 212 -13.13 -15.81 -4.47
CA ASN A 212 -13.19 -14.35 -4.53
C ASN A 212 -12.31 -13.66 -3.46
N CYS A 213 -11.42 -14.40 -2.81
CA CYS A 213 -10.52 -13.89 -1.79
C CYS A 213 -9.05 -14.01 -2.22
N SER A 214 -8.23 -13.06 -1.76
CA SER A 214 -6.77 -13.08 -1.88
C SER A 214 -6.12 -13.23 -0.51
N VAL A 215 -4.99 -13.93 -0.44
CA VAL A 215 -4.28 -14.21 0.81
C VAL A 215 -2.88 -13.64 0.74
N TYR A 216 -2.51 -12.93 1.80
CA TYR A 216 -1.21 -12.31 1.95
C TYR A 216 -0.55 -12.85 3.21
N ILE A 217 0.72 -13.21 3.10
CA ILE A 217 1.58 -13.54 4.24
C ILE A 217 2.68 -12.50 4.29
N ASN A 218 2.82 -11.80 5.43
CA ASN A 218 3.77 -10.71 5.59
C ASN A 218 3.69 -9.69 4.43
N ASN A 219 2.45 -9.38 4.00
CA ASN A 219 2.10 -8.51 2.87
C ASN A 219 2.49 -9.00 1.46
N ILE A 220 2.95 -10.23 1.29
CA ILE A 220 3.18 -10.85 -0.02
C ILE A 220 1.98 -11.72 -0.37
N GLU A 221 1.38 -11.50 -1.54
CA GLU A 221 0.27 -12.33 -2.04
C GLU A 221 0.78 -13.75 -2.34
N ILE A 222 0.07 -14.74 -1.81
CA ILE A 222 0.39 -16.16 -2.02
C ILE A 222 -0.78 -16.86 -2.72
N GLY A 223 -0.47 -18.01 -3.34
CA GLY A 223 -1.50 -18.85 -3.95
C GLY A 223 -2.56 -19.30 -2.94
N ARG A 224 -3.83 -19.11 -3.30
CA ARG A 224 -4.98 -19.53 -2.49
C ARG A 224 -4.91 -21.03 -2.15
N ASN A 225 -5.15 -21.37 -0.88
CA ASN A 225 -5.17 -22.74 -0.36
C ASN A 225 -3.89 -23.56 -0.62
N LYS A 226 -2.77 -22.92 -0.98
CA LYS A 226 -1.50 -23.63 -1.10
C LYS A 226 -0.86 -23.77 0.28
N PRO A 227 -0.42 -24.97 0.67
CA PRO A 227 0.42 -25.13 1.84
C PRO A 227 1.72 -24.36 1.67
N PHE A 228 2.23 -23.80 2.77
CA PHE A 228 3.48 -23.07 2.79
C PHE A 228 4.26 -23.42 4.06
N SER A 229 5.58 -23.28 4.01
CA SER A 229 6.46 -23.56 5.14
C SER A 229 6.76 -22.30 5.96
N LEU A 230 6.90 -22.50 7.27
CA LEU A 230 7.36 -21.50 8.22
C LEU A 230 8.51 -22.07 9.05
N THR A 231 9.64 -21.39 9.10
CA THR A 231 10.73 -21.74 10.02
C THR A 231 10.21 -21.75 11.46
N LYS A 232 10.40 -22.86 12.19
CA LYS A 232 10.08 -22.96 13.62
C LYS A 232 10.82 -21.87 14.38
N GLY A 233 10.13 -21.20 15.29
CA GLY A 233 10.65 -20.03 16.01
C GLY A 233 10.15 -18.68 15.47
N ASN A 234 9.65 -18.65 14.23
CA ASN A 234 9.20 -17.41 13.60
C ASN A 234 7.70 -17.16 13.78
N SER A 235 7.32 -15.89 13.65
CA SER A 235 5.94 -15.44 13.56
C SER A 235 5.62 -14.89 12.17
N LEU A 236 4.35 -14.92 11.80
CA LEU A 236 3.88 -14.34 10.55
C LEU A 236 2.51 -13.69 10.71
N SER A 237 2.24 -12.72 9.83
CA SER A 237 0.96 -12.04 9.71
C SER A 237 0.24 -12.53 8.46
N ILE A 238 -0.94 -13.13 8.64
CA ILE A 238 -1.84 -13.55 7.56
C ILE A 238 -2.91 -12.49 7.41
N LYS A 239 -3.12 -12.05 6.18
CA LYS A 239 -4.18 -11.11 5.79
C LYS A 239 -4.99 -11.72 4.67
N VAL A 240 -6.27 -11.95 4.89
CA VAL A 240 -7.22 -12.44 3.88
C VAL A 240 -8.11 -11.28 3.47
N LYS A 241 -8.12 -10.96 2.18
CA LYS A 241 -8.91 -9.87 1.61
C LYS A 241 -10.07 -10.41 0.79
N LYS A 242 -11.22 -9.75 0.89
CA LYS A 242 -12.39 -9.97 0.04
C LYS A 242 -12.92 -8.60 -0.40
N ARG A 243 -13.17 -8.43 -1.70
CA ARG A 243 -13.59 -7.14 -2.27
C ARG A 243 -14.86 -6.62 -1.58
N GLY A 244 -14.80 -5.40 -1.06
CA GLY A 244 -15.95 -4.74 -0.39
C GLY A 244 -16.13 -5.14 1.08
N PHE A 245 -15.24 -5.93 1.66
CA PHE A 245 -15.27 -6.35 3.07
C PHE A 245 -13.98 -5.93 3.78
N GLU A 246 -14.04 -5.87 5.10
CA GLU A 246 -12.88 -5.67 5.96
C GLU A 246 -11.91 -6.85 5.86
N ASP A 247 -10.62 -6.55 5.92
CA ASP A 247 -9.55 -7.54 5.89
C ASP A 247 -9.59 -8.41 7.17
N ILE A 248 -9.42 -9.72 7.01
CA ILE A 248 -9.25 -10.64 8.15
C ILE A 248 -7.76 -10.75 8.43
N LEU A 249 -7.35 -10.35 9.64
CA LEU A 249 -5.97 -10.40 10.10
C LEU A 249 -5.79 -11.52 11.14
N LEU A 250 -4.75 -12.33 10.96
CA LEU A 250 -4.35 -13.39 11.88
C LEU A 250 -2.85 -13.35 12.08
N GLU A 251 -2.42 -13.13 13.32
CA GLU A 251 -1.03 -13.29 13.73
C GLU A 251 -0.82 -14.73 14.21
N TYR A 252 0.20 -15.39 13.67
CA TYR A 252 0.54 -16.77 14.01
C TYR A 252 1.99 -16.87 14.50
N ASN A 253 2.21 -17.61 15.59
CA ASN A 253 3.52 -17.83 16.19
C ASN A 253 3.79 -19.34 16.36
N SER A 254 4.95 -19.79 15.87
CA SER A 254 5.35 -21.19 15.86
C SER A 254 6.02 -21.71 17.14
N ASN A 255 6.35 -20.85 18.11
CA ASN A 255 7.22 -21.17 19.27
C ASN A 255 6.77 -22.35 20.15
N ASN A 256 5.49 -22.71 20.12
CA ASN A 256 4.92 -23.75 21.00
C ASN A 256 4.50 -25.02 20.24
N GLN A 257 4.95 -25.22 18.99
CA GLN A 257 4.44 -26.28 18.13
C GLN A 257 5.41 -27.45 17.97
N THR A 258 4.89 -28.66 18.17
CA THR A 258 5.66 -29.92 18.12
C THR A 258 5.38 -30.78 16.89
N LYS A 259 4.39 -30.42 16.06
CA LYS A 259 3.98 -31.20 14.87
C LYS A 259 4.52 -30.57 13.59
N ASP A 260 5.05 -31.38 12.68
CA ASP A 260 5.65 -30.91 11.42
C ASP A 260 4.65 -30.33 10.40
N SER A 261 3.35 -30.52 10.63
CA SER A 261 2.28 -29.90 9.84
C SER A 261 1.15 -29.42 10.72
N GLN A 262 0.61 -28.24 10.43
CA GLN A 262 -0.49 -27.64 11.19
C GLN A 262 -1.56 -27.02 10.29
N ILE A 263 -2.80 -27.12 10.77
CA ILE A 263 -3.97 -26.50 10.16
C ILE A 263 -4.20 -25.15 10.86
N LEU A 264 -4.19 -24.08 10.07
CA LEU A 264 -4.55 -22.74 10.49
C LEU A 264 -6.05 -22.55 10.37
N LEU A 265 -6.71 -22.37 11.51
CA LEU A 265 -8.13 -22.06 11.56
C LEU A 265 -8.34 -20.57 11.28
N LEU A 266 -8.90 -20.27 10.11
CA LEU A 266 -9.24 -18.91 9.71
C LEU A 266 -10.66 -18.58 10.16
N PRO A 267 -10.87 -17.48 10.91
CA PRO A 267 -12.20 -17.02 11.27
C PRO A 267 -12.81 -16.28 10.08
N LEU A 268 -13.25 -17.01 9.04
CA LEU A 268 -13.86 -16.45 7.83
C LEU A 268 -15.25 -15.85 8.10
N SER A 269 -15.27 -14.77 8.88
CA SER A 269 -16.44 -13.98 9.26
C SER A 269 -16.30 -12.59 8.65
N TRP A 270 -16.89 -12.43 7.48
CA TRP A 270 -16.75 -11.21 6.68
C TRP A 270 -17.63 -10.11 7.24
N LYS A 271 -17.02 -8.93 7.43
CA LYS A 271 -17.72 -7.72 7.86
C LYS A 271 -17.64 -6.67 6.76
N ARG A 272 -18.74 -6.01 6.48
CA ARG A 272 -18.81 -4.90 5.55
C ARG A 272 -19.14 -3.64 6.32
N ARG A 273 -18.38 -2.58 6.02
CA ARG A 273 -18.64 -1.24 6.57
C ARG A 273 -19.60 -0.50 5.65
N ILE A 274 -20.71 -0.04 6.22
CA ILE A 274 -21.71 0.76 5.52
C ILE A 274 -21.84 2.08 6.28
N SER A 275 -21.62 3.19 5.60
CA SER A 275 -21.74 4.55 6.14
C SER A 275 -22.83 5.31 5.40
N ASP A 276 -23.36 6.32 6.06
CA ASP A 276 -24.07 7.40 5.39
C ASP A 276 -23.12 8.59 5.15
N ASP A 277 -23.49 9.44 4.18
CA ASP A 277 -22.85 10.73 3.96
C ASP A 277 -23.99 11.75 3.83
N GLU A 278 -24.44 12.24 4.98
CA GLU A 278 -25.66 13.04 5.08
C GLU A 278 -25.40 14.50 4.67
N ASP A 279 -25.95 14.92 3.52
CA ASP A 279 -26.07 16.35 3.18
C ASP A 279 -27.09 17.09 4.05
N ILE A 280 -28.05 16.36 4.63
CA ILE A 280 -29.12 16.87 5.47
C ILE A 280 -28.75 16.61 6.93
N SER A 281 -28.30 17.65 7.64
CA SER A 281 -27.72 17.54 8.99
C SER A 281 -28.60 16.93 10.09
N ASN A 282 -29.89 16.80 9.84
CA ASN A 282 -30.87 16.24 10.77
C ASN A 282 -31.51 14.94 10.26
N ALA A 283 -30.94 14.33 9.24
CA ALA A 283 -31.32 13.00 8.80
C ALA A 283 -30.85 11.96 9.83
N GLN A 284 -31.53 10.82 9.80
CA GLN A 284 -31.10 9.60 10.46
C GLN A 284 -31.36 8.45 9.52
N VAL A 285 -30.29 7.77 9.11
CA VAL A 285 -30.37 6.54 8.31
C VAL A 285 -30.24 5.33 9.23
N ILE A 286 -31.21 4.42 9.20
CA ILE A 286 -31.24 3.22 10.04
C ILE A 286 -31.25 1.99 9.14
N LEU A 287 -30.27 1.11 9.33
CA LEU A 287 -30.18 -0.21 8.68
C LEU A 287 -30.19 -1.29 9.75
N LYS A 288 -31.15 -2.23 9.68
CA LYS A 288 -31.26 -3.38 10.63
C LYS A 288 -31.17 -2.94 12.10
N ASN A 289 -31.94 -1.91 12.45
CA ASN A 289 -31.99 -1.30 13.80
C ASN A 289 -30.68 -0.67 14.28
N ARG A 290 -29.72 -0.42 13.39
CA ARG A 290 -28.49 0.33 13.68
C ARG A 290 -28.51 1.65 12.92
N LYS A 291 -28.28 2.74 13.65
CA LYS A 291 -28.11 4.06 13.05
C LYS A 291 -26.76 4.09 12.34
N LEU A 292 -26.76 4.45 11.06
CA LEU A 292 -25.53 4.66 10.31
C LEU A 292 -24.87 5.98 10.72
N THR A 293 -23.57 6.04 10.52
CA THR A 293 -22.78 7.26 10.74
C THR A 293 -21.78 7.41 9.60
N SER A 294 -21.19 8.61 9.48
CA SER A 294 -20.14 8.90 8.49
C SER A 294 -18.90 8.03 8.66
N ASN A 295 -18.62 7.55 9.87
CA ASN A 295 -17.52 6.61 10.15
C ASN A 295 -17.87 5.15 9.77
N GLY A 296 -19.14 4.90 9.48
CA GLY A 296 -19.67 3.61 9.04
C GLY A 296 -19.82 2.58 10.15
N GLU A 297 -20.88 1.79 10.02
CA GLU A 297 -21.20 0.67 10.90
C GLU A 297 -20.81 -0.65 10.25
N LEU A 298 -20.40 -1.63 11.07
CA LEU A 298 -19.98 -2.96 10.62
C LEU A 298 -21.15 -3.94 10.68
N PHE A 299 -21.41 -4.58 9.55
CA PHE A 299 -22.43 -5.62 9.39
C PHE A 299 -21.79 -6.93 8.94
N LEU A 300 -22.26 -8.05 9.46
CA LEU A 300 -21.81 -9.36 8.98
C LEU A 300 -22.39 -9.62 7.59
N GLU A 301 -21.62 -10.31 6.74
CA GLU A 301 -22.09 -10.70 5.40
C GLU A 301 -23.40 -11.49 5.47
N ASP A 302 -23.49 -12.45 6.40
CA ASP A 302 -24.70 -13.27 6.54
C ASP A 302 -25.93 -12.44 6.93
N ASP A 303 -25.74 -11.36 7.69
CA ASP A 303 -26.83 -10.44 7.99
C ASP A 303 -27.30 -9.74 6.70
N LEU A 304 -26.41 -9.44 5.76
CA LEU A 304 -26.71 -8.69 4.55
C LEU A 304 -27.18 -9.54 3.35
N ARG A 305 -27.11 -10.88 3.42
CA ARG A 305 -27.43 -11.78 2.30
C ARG A 305 -28.89 -11.84 1.89
N ASN A 306 -29.82 -11.30 2.68
CA ASN A 306 -31.24 -11.26 2.35
C ASN A 306 -31.62 -9.88 1.76
N PRO A 307 -31.60 -9.70 0.43
CA PRO A 307 -31.88 -8.39 -0.20
C PRO A 307 -33.29 -7.88 0.13
N ASN A 308 -34.27 -8.78 0.27
CA ASN A 308 -35.64 -8.43 0.68
C ASN A 308 -35.75 -7.88 2.12
N GLN A 309 -34.66 -7.94 2.90
CA GLN A 309 -34.58 -7.40 4.27
C GLN A 309 -33.60 -6.22 4.37
N ASN A 310 -32.89 -5.87 3.30
CA ASN A 310 -31.98 -4.72 3.29
C ASN A 310 -32.79 -3.49 2.90
N CYS A 311 -33.60 -3.05 3.85
CA CYS A 311 -34.31 -1.78 3.78
C CYS A 311 -33.63 -0.81 4.75
N ILE A 312 -33.29 0.38 4.25
CA ILE A 312 -32.94 1.51 5.11
C ILE A 312 -34.18 2.33 5.39
N HIS A 313 -34.37 2.66 6.66
CA HIS A 313 -35.39 3.59 7.11
C HIS A 313 -34.75 4.95 7.35
N ILE A 314 -35.30 5.99 6.73
CA ILE A 314 -34.74 7.35 6.76
C ILE A 314 -35.77 8.30 7.35
N THR A 315 -35.35 9.03 8.39
CA THR A 315 -36.16 10.08 9.01
C THR A 315 -35.39 11.39 9.00
N ALA A 316 -36.06 12.51 8.71
CA ALA A 316 -35.48 13.85 8.81
C ALA A 316 -36.59 14.87 9.11
N SER A 317 -36.39 15.77 10.09
CA SER A 317 -37.40 16.80 10.38
C SER A 317 -37.67 17.68 9.16
N GLY A 318 -38.95 17.85 8.82
CA GLY A 318 -39.42 18.63 7.68
C GLY A 318 -39.48 17.86 6.36
N TYR A 319 -39.19 16.55 6.37
CA TYR A 319 -39.25 15.66 5.22
C TYR A 319 -40.16 14.46 5.50
N GLU A 320 -40.66 13.84 4.44
CA GLU A 320 -41.41 12.58 4.54
C GLU A 320 -40.47 11.43 4.91
N GLU A 321 -40.92 10.56 5.81
CA GLU A 321 -40.21 9.32 6.14
C GLU A 321 -40.14 8.42 4.90
N ARG A 322 -39.00 7.77 4.69
CA ARG A 322 -38.77 6.98 3.49
C ARG A 322 -38.06 5.67 3.81
N ASP A 323 -38.62 4.60 3.26
CA ASP A 323 -38.02 3.27 3.22
C ASP A 323 -37.46 3.01 1.83
N VAL A 324 -36.20 2.58 1.75
CA VAL A 324 -35.53 2.27 0.48
C VAL A 324 -34.89 0.89 0.56
N SER A 325 -35.28 -0.01 -0.34
CA SER A 325 -34.59 -1.27 -0.56
C SER A 325 -33.42 -1.08 -1.51
N PHE A 326 -32.30 -1.70 -1.22
CA PHE A 326 -31.09 -1.59 -2.04
C PHE A 326 -30.37 -2.94 -2.13
N ASP A 327 -29.63 -3.12 -3.22
CA ASP A 327 -28.72 -4.24 -3.38
C ASP A 327 -27.37 -3.90 -2.73
N VAL A 328 -27.05 -4.62 -1.66
CA VAL A 328 -25.79 -4.48 -0.94
C VAL A 328 -24.60 -4.71 -1.86
N ASP A 329 -24.68 -5.63 -2.81
CA ASP A 329 -23.54 -5.97 -3.70
C ASP A 329 -23.24 -4.85 -4.70
N SER A 330 -24.24 -4.02 -5.03
CA SER A 330 -24.10 -2.86 -5.91
C SER A 330 -23.43 -1.65 -5.26
N LEU A 331 -23.42 -1.58 -3.92
CA LEU A 331 -22.88 -0.43 -3.19
C LEU A 331 -21.35 -0.35 -3.29
N SER A 332 -20.83 0.81 -3.64
CA SER A 332 -19.40 1.09 -3.51
C SER A 332 -19.16 2.56 -3.21
N LYS A 333 -17.94 2.92 -2.78
CA LYS A 333 -17.57 4.33 -2.62
C LYS A 333 -17.66 5.11 -3.94
N GLU A 334 -17.37 4.45 -5.06
CA GLU A 334 -17.42 5.03 -6.41
C GLU A 334 -18.87 5.16 -6.93
N ASN A 335 -19.75 4.26 -6.50
CA ASN A 335 -21.15 4.24 -6.88
C ASN A 335 -22.05 4.14 -5.62
N PRO A 336 -22.23 5.25 -4.89
CA PRO A 336 -23.12 5.29 -3.72
C PRO A 336 -24.59 5.34 -4.16
N GLU A 337 -25.47 4.74 -3.36
CA GLU A 337 -26.92 4.85 -3.55
C GLU A 337 -27.38 6.27 -3.18
N LYS A 338 -27.96 7.00 -4.14
CA LYS A 338 -28.39 8.39 -3.95
C LYS A 338 -29.87 8.47 -3.64
N ILE A 339 -30.20 8.93 -2.43
CA ILE A 339 -31.58 8.98 -1.95
C ILE A 339 -32.03 10.43 -1.87
N LYS A 340 -33.14 10.73 -2.53
CA LYS A 340 -33.78 12.05 -2.48
C LYS A 340 -34.89 12.03 -1.45
N LEU A 341 -34.90 12.99 -0.53
CA LEU A 341 -36.03 13.17 0.39
C LEU A 341 -36.96 14.25 -0.15
N GLU A 342 -38.26 14.02 -0.01
CA GLU A 342 -39.29 14.99 -0.36
C GLU A 342 -39.70 15.75 0.91
N ARG A 343 -39.89 17.07 0.78
CA ARG A 343 -40.32 17.89 1.92
C ARG A 343 -41.77 17.55 2.26
N GLU A 344 -42.03 17.39 3.55
CA GLU A 344 -43.37 17.14 4.06
C GLU A 344 -44.30 18.32 3.70
N GLU A 345 -45.43 18.03 3.08
CA GLU A 345 -46.43 19.03 2.74
C GLU A 345 -47.32 19.35 3.96
N LYS A 346 -47.24 20.59 4.47
CA LYS A 346 -48.06 21.04 5.59
C LYS A 346 -49.26 21.86 5.10
N GLY A 347 -50.44 21.40 5.51
CA GLY A 347 -51.69 22.15 5.36
C GLY A 347 -51.81 23.25 6.41
N TYR A 348 -52.05 24.48 5.98
CA TYR A 348 -52.36 25.63 6.85
C TYR A 348 -53.75 26.15 6.57
N LYS A 349 -54.48 26.51 7.64
CA LYS A 349 -55.78 27.18 7.54
C LYS A 349 -55.61 28.66 7.83
N LEU A 350 -56.00 29.49 6.87
CA LEU A 350 -55.92 30.94 6.94
C LEU A 350 -57.33 31.52 7.06
N TYR A 351 -57.52 32.41 8.04
CA TYR A 351 -58.79 33.09 8.28
C TYR A 351 -58.68 34.56 7.86
N ILE A 352 -59.43 34.96 6.83
CA ILE A 352 -59.49 36.33 6.34
C ILE A 352 -60.75 37.01 6.90
N PRO A 353 -60.63 38.05 7.74
CA PRO A 353 -61.79 38.76 8.27
C PRO A 353 -62.53 39.52 7.16
N LEU A 354 -63.86 39.40 7.13
CA LEU A 354 -64.70 40.12 6.17
C LEU A 354 -65.12 41.48 6.74
N ARG A 355 -65.19 42.50 5.88
CA ARG A 355 -65.58 43.85 6.30
C ARG A 355 -67.09 43.88 6.59
N GLY A 356 -67.47 44.34 7.78
CA GLY A 356 -68.88 44.58 8.13
C GLY A 356 -69.64 43.36 8.66
N CYS A 357 -68.96 42.25 8.99
CA CYS A 357 -69.55 41.14 9.73
C CYS A 357 -68.50 40.36 10.52
N ASP A 358 -68.94 39.61 11.53
CA ASP A 358 -68.06 38.78 12.39
C ASP A 358 -67.64 37.46 11.71
N LYS A 359 -67.90 37.30 10.41
CA LYS A 359 -67.54 36.09 9.65
C LYS A 359 -66.16 36.23 9.03
N CYS A 360 -65.45 35.11 8.95
CA CYS A 360 -64.17 35.00 8.24
C CYS A 360 -64.34 34.11 7.00
N LEU A 361 -63.59 34.41 5.95
CA LEU A 361 -63.36 33.48 4.85
C LEU A 361 -62.22 32.54 5.24
N ASN A 362 -62.42 31.24 5.05
CA ASN A 362 -61.42 30.21 5.35
C ASN A 362 -60.73 29.80 4.05
N CYS A 363 -59.40 29.82 4.04
CA CYS A 363 -58.59 29.33 2.94
C CYS A 363 -57.65 28.25 3.46
N ASN A 364 -57.60 27.11 2.79
CA ASN A 364 -56.60 26.09 3.05
C ASN A 364 -55.48 26.23 2.03
N ILE A 365 -54.25 26.29 2.51
CA ILE A 365 -53.07 26.28 1.65
C ILE A 365 -52.20 25.09 2.01
N ILE A 366 -51.48 24.58 1.02
CA ILE A 366 -50.47 23.55 1.22
C ILE A 366 -49.12 24.21 0.98
N SER A 367 -48.19 24.05 1.92
CA SER A 367 -46.85 24.62 1.84
C SER A 367 -45.81 23.59 2.27
N ARG A 368 -44.68 23.60 1.56
CA ARG A 368 -43.49 22.77 1.84
C ARG A 368 -42.52 23.42 2.84
N ASN A 369 -42.90 24.55 3.43
CA ASN A 369 -42.14 25.20 4.49
C ASN A 369 -42.65 24.71 5.85
N GLU A 370 -41.74 24.42 6.80
CA GLU A 370 -42.11 23.95 8.15
C GLU A 370 -43.00 24.94 8.93
N LYS A 371 -42.78 26.25 8.74
CA LYS A 371 -43.58 27.32 9.34
C LYS A 371 -43.70 28.50 8.37
N LEU A 372 -44.91 29.03 8.20
CA LEU A 372 -45.13 30.27 7.46
C LEU A 372 -44.52 31.43 8.24
N LYS A 373 -43.46 32.04 7.69
CA LYS A 373 -42.82 33.24 8.27
C LYS A 373 -43.54 34.53 7.86
N GLU A 374 -44.19 34.51 6.70
CA GLU A 374 -44.90 35.65 6.11
C GLU A 374 -46.24 35.18 5.55
N SER A 375 -47.17 36.12 5.40
CA SER A 375 -48.46 35.81 4.79
C SER A 375 -48.25 35.38 3.33
N PRO A 376 -48.82 34.24 2.93
CA PRO A 376 -48.82 33.80 1.53
C PRO A 376 -49.74 34.68 0.65
N ILE A 377 -50.59 35.51 1.28
CA ILE A 377 -51.47 36.45 0.61
C ILE A 377 -50.86 37.86 0.70
N LYS A 378 -50.55 38.44 -0.46
CA LYS A 378 -49.95 39.78 -0.57
C LYS A 378 -50.84 40.85 0.07
N GLY A 379 -50.22 41.74 0.85
CA GLY A 379 -50.92 42.83 1.56
C GLY A 379 -51.54 42.41 2.90
N TYR A 380 -51.29 41.18 3.35
CA TYR A 380 -51.71 40.69 4.65
C TYR A 380 -50.50 40.31 5.50
N ASN A 381 -50.64 40.38 6.83
CA ASN A 381 -49.69 39.85 7.79
C ASN A 381 -50.31 38.67 8.54
N LEU A 382 -49.46 37.73 8.97
CA LEU A 382 -49.86 36.62 9.84
C LEU A 382 -50.02 37.13 11.27
N LEU A 383 -51.16 36.85 11.88
CA LEU A 383 -51.37 36.92 13.32
C LEU A 383 -51.56 35.49 13.84
N ASP A 384 -50.74 35.12 14.83
CA ASP A 384 -50.94 33.88 15.56
C ASP A 384 -52.31 33.94 16.25
N ARG A 385 -53.16 32.95 16.00
CA ARG A 385 -54.42 32.83 16.71
C ARG A 385 -54.11 32.34 18.12
N VAL A 386 -54.29 33.21 19.12
CA VAL A 386 -54.18 32.80 20.52
C VAL A 386 -55.30 31.78 20.81
N GLY A 387 -54.93 30.50 20.98
CA GLY A 387 -55.85 29.44 21.42
C GLY A 387 -56.37 28.48 20.35
N VAL A 388 -55.88 28.51 19.11
CA VAL A 388 -56.26 27.53 18.06
C VAL A 388 -55.01 26.94 17.42
N GLY A 389 -55.07 25.67 16.98
CA GLY A 389 -53.93 24.77 16.74
C GLY A 389 -52.75 25.33 15.92
N LYS A 390 -51.57 24.70 16.05
CA LYS A 390 -50.24 25.17 15.57
C LYS A 390 -50.14 25.63 14.10
N ASN A 391 -51.13 25.37 13.24
CA ASN A 391 -51.15 25.68 11.80
C ASN A 391 -52.35 26.55 11.36
N GLU A 392 -52.99 27.25 12.30
CA GLU A 392 -54.12 28.15 12.02
C GLU A 392 -53.73 29.62 12.25
N PHE A 393 -53.88 30.44 11.22
CA PHE A 393 -53.49 31.86 11.27
C PHE A 393 -54.65 32.76 10.89
N GLN A 394 -54.78 33.87 11.60
CA GLN A 394 -55.66 34.96 11.17
C GLN A 394 -54.85 35.96 10.36
N LEU A 395 -55.40 36.39 9.23
CA LEU A 395 -54.76 37.37 8.36
C LEU A 395 -55.29 38.76 8.68
N HIS A 396 -54.38 39.70 8.88
CA HIS A 396 -54.72 41.11 9.02
C HIS A 396 -54.26 41.88 7.80
N TYR A 397 -55.16 42.68 7.22
CA TYR A 397 -54.84 43.52 6.08
C TYR A 397 -53.87 44.62 6.51
N ALA A 398 -52.65 44.55 6.00
CA ALA A 398 -51.58 45.49 6.26
C ALA A 398 -51.08 46.03 4.92
N PRO A 399 -51.77 47.03 4.35
CA PRO A 399 -51.42 47.58 3.03
C PRO A 399 -50.05 48.26 2.98
N PHE A 400 -49.44 48.52 4.15
CA PHE A 400 -48.17 49.24 4.28
C PHE A 400 -47.16 48.45 5.12
N TYR A 401 -46.26 47.72 4.45
CA TYR A 401 -44.90 47.44 4.94
C TYR A 401 -43.93 47.29 3.76
N PRO A 402 -42.73 47.95 3.74
CA PRO A 402 -42.07 48.67 4.82
C PRO A 402 -41.73 50.14 4.51
N LEU A 403 -42.24 51.08 5.32
CA LEU A 403 -41.57 52.36 5.60
C LEU A 403 -40.29 52.17 6.46
N LYS A 404 -40.03 50.95 6.96
CA LYS A 404 -38.78 50.56 7.65
C LYS A 404 -37.55 50.43 6.72
N LYS A 405 -37.69 50.71 5.42
CA LYS A 405 -36.58 50.88 4.47
C LYS A 405 -36.34 52.35 4.07
N LEU A 406 -36.80 53.33 4.86
CA LEU A 406 -36.13 54.64 4.84
C LEU A 406 -34.74 54.45 5.42
N SER A 407 -33.82 54.09 4.53
CA SER A 407 -32.42 53.81 4.80
C SER A 407 -31.83 54.85 5.75
N GLY A 408 -30.97 54.43 6.67
CA GLY A 408 -30.18 55.33 7.51
C GLY A 408 -29.49 56.46 6.72
N LYS A 409 -29.37 56.34 5.39
CA LYS A 409 -28.97 57.40 4.46
C LYS A 409 -29.86 58.64 4.50
N ILE A 410 -31.18 58.54 4.65
CA ILE A 410 -32.06 59.72 4.68
C ILE A 410 -31.88 60.46 6.00
N ILE A 411 -31.79 59.73 7.12
CA ILE A 411 -31.46 60.31 8.43
C ILE A 411 -30.06 60.93 8.39
N LEU A 412 -29.07 60.26 7.80
CA LEU A 412 -27.69 60.76 7.63
C LEU A 412 -27.65 62.01 6.74
N ILE A 413 -28.40 62.05 5.64
CA ILE A 413 -28.48 63.22 4.74
C ILE A 413 -29.10 64.41 5.47
N VAL A 414 -30.20 64.20 6.21
CA VAL A 414 -30.82 65.27 7.02
C VAL A 414 -29.86 65.74 8.13
N SER A 415 -29.12 64.82 8.74
CA SER A 415 -28.11 65.15 9.76
C SER A 415 -26.95 65.97 9.19
N ILE A 416 -26.46 65.62 7.98
CA ILE A 416 -25.40 66.34 7.28
C ILE A 416 -25.88 67.73 6.85
N ILE A 417 -27.12 67.87 6.38
CA ILE A 417 -27.70 69.16 6.01
C ILE A 417 -27.83 70.07 7.25
N LEU A 418 -28.27 69.53 8.39
CA LEU A 418 -28.32 70.26 9.66
C LEU A 418 -26.93 70.65 10.18
N LEU A 419 -25.93 69.77 10.06
CA LEU A 419 -24.52 70.06 10.39
C LEU A 419 -23.90 71.12 9.49
N LEU A 420 -24.19 71.11 8.19
CA LEU A 420 -23.72 72.12 7.24
C LEU A 420 -24.41 73.48 7.46
N LEU A 421 -25.70 73.50 7.81
CA LEU A 421 -26.41 74.73 8.19
C LEU A 421 -25.89 75.32 9.51
N ALA A 422 -25.65 74.48 10.51
CA ALA A 422 -25.04 74.90 11.78
C ALA A 422 -23.59 75.37 11.59
N GLY A 423 -22.81 74.72 10.73
CA GLY A 423 -21.44 75.10 10.38
C GLY A 423 -21.35 76.39 9.55
N TYR A 424 -22.31 76.64 8.67
CA TYR A 424 -22.39 77.88 7.87
C TYR A 424 -22.80 79.08 8.72
N LEU A 425 -23.77 78.91 9.63
CA LEU A 425 -24.20 79.96 10.56
C LEU A 425 -23.19 80.19 11.71
N GLY A 426 -22.52 79.14 12.19
CA GLY A 426 -21.48 79.24 13.23
C GLY A 426 -20.11 79.69 12.73
N GLY A 427 -19.70 79.28 11.52
CA GLY A 427 -18.38 79.59 10.95
C GLY A 427 -18.18 81.05 10.56
N ASN A 428 -19.28 81.79 10.28
CA ASN A 428 -19.22 83.22 10.00
C ASN A 428 -19.13 84.08 11.28
N TRP A 429 -19.50 83.53 12.44
CA TRP A 429 -19.39 84.18 13.75
C TRP A 429 -18.04 83.88 14.43
N MET A 430 -17.47 82.69 14.18
CA MET A 430 -16.22 82.23 14.83
C MET A 430 -14.92 82.61 14.09
N ARG A 431 -15.00 83.08 12.83
CA ARG A 431 -13.83 83.60 12.09
C ARG A 431 -13.43 85.03 12.51
N ASN A 432 -14.28 85.74 13.25
CA ASN A 432 -14.05 87.11 13.71
C ASN A 432 -13.63 87.22 15.19
N THR A 433 -13.51 86.11 15.93
CA THR A 433 -13.34 86.18 17.40
C THR A 433 -12.18 85.40 18.03
N PHE A 434 -11.55 84.42 17.40
CA PHE A 434 -10.52 83.62 18.12
C PHE A 434 -9.38 83.09 17.23
N PHE A 435 -8.49 83.98 16.76
CA PHE A 435 -7.08 83.61 16.60
C PHE A 435 -6.41 83.79 17.96
N SER A 436 -6.21 82.70 18.70
CA SER A 436 -5.23 82.63 19.78
C SER A 436 -4.91 81.17 20.14
N SER A 437 -3.65 80.83 19.89
CA SER A 437 -2.81 79.98 20.74
C SER A 437 -3.11 78.48 20.85
N ASP A 438 -2.34 77.72 20.07
CA ASP A 438 -1.35 76.73 20.52
C ASP A 438 -1.66 75.64 21.57
N ASN A 439 -1.34 74.42 21.10
CA ASN A 439 -0.58 73.36 21.77
C ASN A 439 -1.30 72.29 22.62
N ASN A 440 -1.26 71.07 22.04
CA ASN A 440 -0.84 69.80 22.63
C ASN A 440 -1.42 69.40 24.00
N LEU A 441 -2.16 68.28 24.03
CA LEU A 441 -1.68 67.05 24.68
C LEU A 441 -2.59 65.84 24.39
N ASN A 442 -1.95 64.71 24.08
CA ASN A 442 -2.53 63.37 24.13
C ASN A 442 -2.78 62.94 25.58
N ASN A 443 -3.91 62.30 25.87
CA ASN A 443 -3.96 60.92 26.39
C ASN A 443 -5.39 60.41 26.69
N LYS A 444 -5.69 59.27 26.05
CA LYS A 444 -6.49 58.10 26.48
C LYS A 444 -7.50 58.25 27.63
N LEU A 445 -8.74 57.79 27.37
CA LEU A 445 -9.29 56.58 28.03
C LEU A 445 -10.55 56.06 27.32
N ASN A 446 -10.59 54.73 27.18
CA ASN A 446 -11.63 53.90 26.56
C ASN A 446 -12.94 53.87 27.37
N GLN A 447 -14.08 53.60 26.71
CA GLN A 447 -14.93 52.41 26.95
C GLN A 447 -16.23 52.45 26.10
N GLY A 448 -16.62 51.30 25.54
CA GLY A 448 -17.97 51.09 24.98
C GLY A 448 -18.08 49.96 23.94
N LYS A 449 -18.30 48.72 24.42
CA LYS A 449 -18.82 47.53 23.71
C LYS A 449 -20.19 47.83 23.04
N GLU A 450 -20.76 47.15 22.04
CA GLU A 450 -20.64 45.86 21.29
C GLU A 450 -21.61 46.02 20.07
N PRO A 451 -21.87 45.05 19.14
CA PRO A 451 -21.37 43.68 18.96
C PRO A 451 -20.83 43.45 17.52
N ILE A 452 -20.48 42.23 17.10
CA ILE A 452 -20.73 41.62 15.76
C ILE A 452 -19.87 40.35 15.59
N THR A 453 -20.58 39.22 15.47
CA THR A 453 -20.30 37.98 14.72
C THR A 453 -19.00 37.20 15.00
N GLU A 454 -19.16 36.03 15.63
CA GLU A 454 -18.14 34.98 15.67
C GLU A 454 -17.73 34.58 14.25
N SER A 455 -16.54 35.00 13.84
CA SER A 455 -15.81 34.43 12.71
C SER A 455 -15.46 32.97 13.03
N PRO A 456 -15.62 32.01 12.10
CA PRO A 456 -15.16 30.66 12.35
C PRO A 456 -13.65 30.70 12.63
N LYS A 457 -13.23 30.08 13.75
CA LYS A 457 -11.81 29.89 14.04
C LYS A 457 -11.19 29.11 12.88
N ILE A 458 -10.28 29.74 12.15
CA ILE A 458 -9.49 29.06 11.11
C ILE A 458 -8.63 28.02 11.83
N PRO A 459 -8.68 26.73 11.44
CA PRO A 459 -7.86 25.70 12.06
C PRO A 459 -6.36 26.05 12.01
N GLU A 460 -5.62 25.74 13.07
CA GLU A 460 -4.22 26.16 13.22
C GLU A 460 -3.31 25.61 12.10
N TYR A 461 -3.58 24.39 11.62
CA TYR A 461 -2.87 23.81 10.47
C TYR A 461 -3.07 24.62 9.18
N VAL A 462 -4.26 25.21 8.97
CA VAL A 462 -4.54 26.07 7.80
C VAL A 462 -3.70 27.35 7.88
N ASN A 463 -3.57 27.92 9.08
CA ASN A 463 -2.71 29.09 9.29
C ASN A 463 -1.24 28.74 9.04
N TYR A 464 -0.79 27.57 9.51
CA TYR A 464 0.57 27.09 9.25
C TYR A 464 0.86 26.97 7.75
N LEU A 465 0.00 26.28 6.99
CA LEU A 465 0.21 26.07 5.54
C LEU A 465 0.11 27.38 4.73
N LYS A 466 -0.66 28.37 5.19
CA LYS A 466 -0.74 29.71 4.56
C LYS A 466 0.48 30.58 4.86
N ALA A 467 0.99 30.52 6.08
CA ALA A 467 2.07 31.39 6.53
C ALA A 467 3.47 30.91 6.10
N ASN A 468 3.62 29.62 5.76
CA ASN A 468 4.92 29.02 5.49
C ASN A 468 5.03 28.53 4.05
N ALA A 469 6.08 28.98 3.36
CA ALA A 469 6.46 28.47 2.03
C ALA A 469 7.17 27.11 2.08
N LYS A 470 7.69 26.73 3.26
CA LYS A 470 8.32 25.45 3.56
C LYS A 470 7.45 24.65 4.51
N TRP A 471 7.10 23.44 4.11
CA TRP A 471 6.26 22.53 4.87
C TRP A 471 7.13 21.44 5.48
N ASN A 472 7.23 21.47 6.80
CA ASN A 472 8.17 20.63 7.57
C ASN A 472 7.44 19.41 8.15
N LYS A 473 8.05 18.22 8.00
CA LYS A 473 7.49 16.94 8.46
C LYS A 473 7.07 16.96 9.93
N GLN A 474 7.98 17.37 10.82
CA GLN A 474 7.75 17.34 12.26
C GLN A 474 6.65 18.32 12.68
N LYS A 475 6.60 19.50 12.07
CA LYS A 475 5.54 20.49 12.36
C LYS A 475 4.18 20.05 11.85
N MET A 476 4.10 19.48 10.65
CA MET A 476 2.83 18.95 10.13
C MET A 476 2.33 17.76 10.95
N GLY A 477 3.24 16.89 11.42
CA GLY A 477 2.92 15.79 12.33
C GLY A 477 2.41 16.22 13.72
N THR A 478 2.43 17.52 14.06
CA THR A 478 1.76 18.01 15.29
C THR A 478 0.27 18.27 15.11
N TYR A 479 -0.22 18.28 13.86
CA TYR A 479 -1.62 18.47 13.52
C TYR A 479 -2.20 17.15 12.98
N SER A 480 -3.06 16.49 13.76
CA SER A 480 -3.63 15.18 13.39
C SER A 480 -4.41 15.22 12.08
N GLU A 481 -4.93 16.39 11.67
CA GLU A 481 -5.68 16.54 10.43
C GLU A 481 -4.80 16.47 9.17
N ILE A 482 -3.49 16.73 9.29
CA ILE A 482 -2.54 16.78 8.16
C ILE A 482 -1.23 16.01 8.43
N GLU A 483 -1.20 15.10 9.42
CA GLU A 483 0.01 14.39 9.84
C GLU A 483 0.66 13.59 8.70
N ASP A 484 -0.15 12.96 7.85
CA ASP A 484 0.30 12.15 6.71
C ASP A 484 0.53 12.97 5.43
N LEU A 485 0.14 14.26 5.40
CA LEU A 485 0.20 15.06 4.18
C LEU A 485 1.64 15.26 3.68
N TRP A 486 2.59 15.37 4.60
CA TRP A 486 4.00 15.51 4.21
C TRP A 486 4.52 14.25 3.52
N ASP A 487 4.17 13.07 4.03
CA ASP A 487 4.65 11.79 3.48
C ASP A 487 4.01 11.51 2.10
N ASP A 488 2.73 11.82 1.92
CA ASP A 488 2.08 11.69 0.61
C ASP A 488 2.62 12.70 -0.42
N LEU A 489 2.95 13.94 0.01
CA LEU A 489 3.65 14.92 -0.85
C LEU A 489 5.06 14.44 -1.22
N ASN A 490 5.81 13.93 -0.25
CA ASN A 490 7.16 13.45 -0.47
C ASN A 490 7.19 12.24 -1.40
N ASN A 491 6.27 11.29 -1.23
CA ASN A 491 6.15 10.11 -2.09
C ASN A 491 5.48 10.40 -3.44
N ARG A 492 5.04 11.64 -3.69
CA ARG A 492 4.29 12.05 -4.90
C ARG A 492 3.11 11.11 -5.16
N ASP A 493 2.33 10.84 -4.13
CA ASP A 493 1.09 10.08 -4.27
C ASP A 493 0.00 11.02 -4.80
N PHE A 494 0.07 11.35 -6.10
CA PHE A 494 -0.83 12.32 -6.72
C PHE A 494 -2.30 11.91 -6.64
N ASP A 495 -2.59 10.62 -6.67
CA ASP A 495 -3.95 10.10 -6.53
C ASP A 495 -4.50 10.44 -5.13
N LYS A 496 -3.75 10.19 -4.05
CA LYS A 496 -4.17 10.65 -2.70
C LYS A 496 -4.22 12.16 -2.58
N ILE A 497 -3.28 12.89 -3.18
CA ILE A 497 -3.24 14.35 -3.14
C ILE A 497 -4.51 14.94 -3.79
N LEU A 498 -4.92 14.41 -4.95
CA LEU A 498 -6.11 14.87 -5.68
C LEU A 498 -7.42 14.38 -5.06
N GLU A 499 -7.50 13.12 -4.64
CA GLU A 499 -8.77 12.49 -4.23
C GLU A 499 -9.06 12.65 -2.74
N GLN A 500 -8.03 12.72 -1.89
CA GLN A 500 -8.20 12.79 -0.44
C GLN A 500 -7.84 14.17 0.10
N TRP A 501 -6.63 14.65 -0.17
CA TRP A 501 -6.14 15.89 0.41
C TRP A 501 -6.81 17.13 -0.18
N ASN A 502 -7.08 17.13 -1.48
CA ASN A 502 -7.75 18.26 -2.12
C ASN A 502 -9.19 18.44 -1.58
N VAL A 503 -9.91 17.35 -1.32
CA VAL A 503 -11.24 17.39 -0.70
C VAL A 503 -11.19 18.04 0.69
N LYS A 504 -10.16 17.71 1.48
CA LYS A 504 -9.94 18.29 2.81
C LYS A 504 -9.52 19.77 2.78
N LEU A 505 -8.60 20.13 1.88
CA LEU A 505 -7.91 21.43 1.92
C LEU A 505 -8.48 22.50 0.97
N SER A 506 -9.25 22.13 -0.04
CA SER A 506 -9.86 23.06 -1.01
C SER A 506 -10.74 24.13 -0.35
N LYS A 507 -11.48 23.76 0.70
CA LYS A 507 -12.34 24.67 1.48
C LYS A 507 -11.55 25.73 2.26
N SER A 508 -10.25 25.50 2.48
CA SER A 508 -9.40 26.34 3.34
C SER A 508 -8.68 27.46 2.58
N ASN A 509 -8.79 27.52 1.24
CA ASN A 509 -8.21 28.54 0.36
C ASN A 509 -6.71 28.82 0.63
N ILE A 510 -5.89 27.78 0.52
CA ILE A 510 -4.43 27.85 0.75
C ILE A 510 -3.75 28.10 -0.63
N PRO A 511 -3.10 29.27 -0.87
CA PRO A 511 -2.64 29.62 -2.22
C PRO A 511 -1.65 28.63 -2.86
N LEU A 512 -0.66 28.17 -2.09
CA LEU A 512 0.34 27.20 -2.55
C LEU A 512 -0.26 25.82 -2.84
N TRP A 513 -1.25 25.41 -2.04
CA TRP A 513 -1.99 24.17 -2.27
C TRP A 513 -2.79 24.23 -3.57
N ASN A 514 -3.53 25.32 -3.80
CA ASN A 514 -4.32 25.49 -5.03
C ASN A 514 -3.44 25.48 -6.29
N GLN A 515 -2.23 26.06 -6.21
CA GLN A 515 -1.25 26.00 -7.31
C GLN A 515 -0.74 24.57 -7.54
N LEU A 516 -0.44 23.84 -6.46
CA LEU A 516 -0.03 22.44 -6.54
C LEU A 516 -1.08 21.56 -7.22
N ILE A 517 -2.32 21.62 -6.76
CA ILE A 517 -3.42 20.83 -7.32
C ILE A 517 -3.62 21.13 -8.80
N LYS A 518 -3.71 22.41 -9.16
CA LYS A 518 -3.83 22.82 -10.56
C LYS A 518 -2.69 22.24 -11.41
N LYS A 519 -1.46 22.24 -10.88
CA LYS A 519 -0.31 21.72 -11.63
C LYS A 519 -0.34 20.21 -11.82
N ILE A 520 -0.77 19.47 -10.80
CA ILE A 520 -0.92 18.01 -10.87
C ILE A 520 -2.05 17.63 -11.83
N GLU A 521 -3.18 18.35 -11.81
CA GLU A 521 -4.30 18.18 -12.76
C GLU A 521 -3.85 18.48 -14.20
N GLU A 522 -3.14 19.60 -14.42
CA GLU A 522 -2.55 19.93 -15.72
C GLU A 522 -1.63 18.81 -16.22
N LEU A 523 -0.77 18.24 -15.36
CA LEU A 523 0.09 17.11 -15.73
C LEU A 523 -0.70 15.84 -16.08
N LYS A 524 -1.77 15.56 -15.33
CA LYS A 524 -2.64 14.39 -15.55
C LYS A 524 -3.36 14.47 -16.90
N GLU A 525 -3.84 15.65 -17.27
CA GLU A 525 -4.61 15.88 -18.50
C GLU A 525 -3.73 16.09 -19.73
N SER A 526 -2.68 16.91 -19.63
CA SER A 526 -1.88 17.36 -20.78
C SER A 526 -0.59 16.57 -21.01
N GLU A 527 -0.03 15.93 -19.98
CA GLU A 527 1.26 15.22 -20.05
C GLU A 527 1.25 13.88 -19.26
N PRO A 528 0.37 12.93 -19.62
CA PRO A 528 0.11 11.71 -18.82
C PRO A 528 1.35 10.82 -18.63
N ASP A 529 2.30 10.84 -19.57
CA ASP A 529 3.56 10.11 -19.44
C ASP A 529 4.47 10.71 -18.37
N LYS A 530 4.49 12.04 -18.23
CA LYS A 530 5.22 12.71 -17.14
C LYS A 530 4.51 12.50 -15.80
N TYR A 531 3.17 12.54 -15.77
CA TYR A 531 2.39 12.21 -14.58
C TYR A 531 2.78 10.82 -14.04
N LYS A 532 2.75 9.80 -14.89
CA LYS A 532 3.17 8.43 -14.51
C LYS A 532 4.64 8.34 -14.12
N LYS A 533 5.52 9.14 -14.72
CA LYS A 533 6.95 9.15 -14.39
C LYS A 533 7.22 9.71 -12.99
N PHE A 534 6.41 10.64 -12.52
CA PHE A 534 6.56 11.25 -11.19
C PHE A 534 5.72 10.56 -10.11
N GLN A 535 4.58 9.96 -10.45
CA GLN A 535 3.72 9.25 -9.52
C GLN A 535 4.50 8.19 -8.73
N GLY A 536 4.42 8.25 -7.40
CA GLY A 536 5.07 7.30 -6.50
C GLY A 536 6.59 7.45 -6.37
N LYS A 537 7.21 8.47 -6.99
CA LYS A 537 8.65 8.75 -6.84
C LYS A 537 8.89 9.73 -5.70
N VAL A 538 9.82 9.38 -4.82
CA VAL A 538 10.20 10.23 -3.69
C VAL A 538 10.80 11.56 -4.18
N TYR A 539 10.35 12.68 -3.60
CA TYR A 539 10.85 14.03 -3.86
C TYR A 539 12.17 14.29 -3.11
N ASN A 540 12.18 14.13 -1.79
CA ASN A 540 13.38 14.20 -0.95
C ASN A 540 13.90 12.77 -0.69
N SER A 541 14.95 12.36 -1.40
CA SER A 541 15.60 11.06 -1.20
C SER A 541 16.65 11.05 -0.08
N ASP A 542 17.07 12.22 0.42
CA ASP A 542 17.94 12.34 1.60
C ASP A 542 17.10 12.17 2.87
N THR A 543 17.47 11.20 3.71
CA THR A 543 16.80 10.92 4.99
C THR A 543 16.86 12.07 5.98
N ASN A 544 17.71 13.08 5.76
CA ASN A 544 17.85 14.26 6.61
C ASN A 544 17.06 15.48 6.11
N ASP A 545 16.46 15.43 4.90
CA ASP A 545 15.65 16.55 4.38
C ASP A 545 14.16 16.37 4.72
N HIS A 546 13.73 17.13 5.71
CA HIS A 546 12.36 17.12 6.23
C HIS A 546 11.51 18.31 5.76
N ASP A 547 12.02 19.13 4.83
CA ASP A 547 11.34 20.32 4.34
C ASP A 547 10.89 20.15 2.88
N ILE A 548 9.61 20.41 2.61
CA ILE A 548 9.11 20.55 1.23
C ILE A 548 8.87 22.03 0.97
N THR A 549 9.72 22.62 0.11
CA THR A 549 9.48 23.99 -0.39
C THR A 549 8.56 23.89 -1.61
N ILE A 550 7.30 24.31 -1.49
CA ILE A 550 6.26 24.04 -2.51
C ILE A 550 6.59 24.67 -3.87
N SER A 551 7.22 25.84 -3.90
CA SER A 551 7.67 26.45 -5.16
C SER A 551 8.78 25.65 -5.86
N ALA A 552 9.70 25.05 -5.10
CA ALA A 552 10.73 24.16 -5.64
C ALA A 552 10.12 22.83 -6.11
N TYR A 553 9.18 22.29 -5.35
CA TYR A 553 8.41 21.10 -5.72
C TYR A 553 7.67 21.30 -7.04
N LEU A 554 6.97 22.42 -7.20
CA LEU A 554 6.29 22.81 -8.45
C LEU A 554 7.27 22.96 -9.62
N THR A 555 8.46 23.51 -9.38
CA THR A 555 9.51 23.67 -10.40
C THR A 555 10.09 22.33 -10.82
N ASN A 556 10.24 21.39 -9.87
CA ASN A 556 10.69 20.03 -10.15
C ASN A 556 9.72 19.27 -11.07
N LEU A 557 8.41 19.53 -10.92
CA LEU A 557 7.39 18.96 -11.80
C LEU A 557 7.44 19.49 -13.24
N VAL A 558 8.18 20.57 -13.51
CA VAL A 558 8.34 21.18 -14.84
C VAL A 558 9.69 20.80 -15.49
N SER A 559 10.73 20.56 -14.69
CA SER A 559 12.08 20.36 -15.20
C SER A 559 12.32 18.92 -15.64
N VAL A 560 12.46 18.72 -16.96
CA VAL A 560 13.03 17.51 -17.55
C VAL A 560 14.55 17.57 -17.36
N HIS A 561 15.07 17.05 -16.25
CA HIS A 561 16.43 16.51 -16.20
C HIS A 561 16.46 15.27 -15.31
N ILE A 562 17.11 14.24 -15.86
CA ILE A 562 17.30 12.91 -15.30
C ILE A 562 18.52 13.02 -14.39
N ASP A 563 18.33 12.81 -13.09
CA ASP A 563 19.40 12.30 -12.23
C ASP A 563 19.04 10.86 -11.86
N ASP A 564 19.49 9.94 -12.70
CA ASP A 564 19.79 8.57 -12.27
C ASP A 564 21.04 8.64 -11.40
N HIS A 565 20.87 8.93 -10.11
CA HIS A 565 21.87 8.61 -9.11
C HIS A 565 21.38 7.45 -8.24
N SER A 566 21.37 6.27 -8.86
CA SER A 566 21.71 5.05 -8.14
C SER A 566 23.23 4.91 -8.13
N THR A 567 23.76 4.77 -6.92
CA THR A 567 25.12 4.43 -6.56
C THR A 567 25.58 3.16 -7.27
N ASN A 568 26.29 3.31 -8.39
CA ASN A 568 27.30 2.35 -8.84
C ASN A 568 28.13 2.94 -10.00
N ARG A 569 29.19 3.70 -9.67
CA ARG A 569 30.41 3.88 -10.49
C ARG A 569 31.41 4.79 -9.76
N GLN A 570 31.96 4.29 -8.66
CA GLN A 570 33.32 4.67 -8.24
C GLN A 570 34.12 3.39 -8.01
N GLN A 571 34.50 2.75 -9.12
CA GLN A 571 35.68 1.87 -9.21
C GLN A 571 36.06 1.49 -10.66
N GLY A 572 35.40 2.06 -11.69
CA GLY A 572 35.68 1.76 -13.10
C GLY A 572 36.50 2.79 -13.88
N ASN A 573 36.73 4.01 -13.34
CA ASN A 573 37.31 5.11 -14.12
C ASN A 573 38.70 5.59 -13.66
N GLN A 574 39.37 4.91 -12.74
CA GLN A 574 40.81 5.18 -12.47
C GLN A 574 41.78 4.32 -13.31
N ASN A 575 41.29 3.30 -14.04
CA ASN A 575 42.14 2.44 -14.89
C ASN A 575 42.05 2.72 -16.41
N ARG A 576 41.29 3.76 -16.84
CA ARG A 576 41.23 4.15 -18.27
C ARG A 576 41.89 5.48 -18.62
N GLU A 577 42.27 6.30 -17.63
CA GLU A 577 43.04 7.53 -17.87
C GLU A 577 44.56 7.37 -17.73
N GLN A 578 45.08 6.24 -17.21
CA GLN A 578 46.52 5.95 -17.23
C GLN A 578 47.01 5.23 -18.51
N ASN A 579 46.12 4.78 -19.40
CA ASN A 579 46.50 4.15 -20.67
C ASN A 579 46.27 5.02 -21.92
N SER A 580 45.86 6.27 -21.75
CA SER A 580 45.74 7.27 -22.84
C SER A 580 46.86 8.32 -22.84
N GLN A 581 47.84 8.21 -21.93
CA GLN A 581 49.03 9.09 -21.86
C GLN A 581 50.36 8.35 -22.12
N ARG A 582 50.30 7.14 -22.72
CA ARG A 582 51.50 6.40 -23.20
C ARG A 582 51.48 6.07 -24.70
N LYS A 583 50.64 6.74 -25.49
CA LYS A 583 50.63 6.65 -26.96
C LYS A 583 50.43 8.04 -27.58
N SER A 584 51.34 8.94 -27.27
CA SER A 584 51.51 10.21 -27.98
C SER A 584 52.94 10.73 -27.80
N ASP A 585 53.92 9.84 -27.84
CA ASP A 585 55.32 10.15 -28.16
C ASP A 585 55.85 8.94 -28.92
N ASP A 586 56.43 9.23 -30.09
CA ASP A 586 57.12 8.36 -31.08
C ASP A 586 56.49 8.39 -32.48
N GLY A 587 56.71 9.52 -33.15
CA GLY A 587 57.64 9.56 -34.29
C GLY A 587 57.14 9.07 -35.65
N ILE A 588 56.69 10.03 -36.47
CA ILE A 588 56.86 9.99 -37.94
C ILE A 588 58.02 10.93 -38.28
N GLY A 589 59.02 10.46 -39.04
CA GLY A 589 59.80 11.33 -39.93
C GLY A 589 61.26 10.94 -40.24
N SER A 590 61.48 10.38 -41.45
CA SER A 590 62.64 10.53 -42.39
C SER A 590 64.05 10.12 -41.95
N LEU A 591 64.72 9.19 -42.66
CA LEU A 591 65.53 9.37 -43.90
C LEU A 591 66.74 10.32 -43.71
N ASP A 592 67.95 9.77 -43.66
CA ASP A 592 69.04 9.96 -44.65
C ASP A 592 70.37 9.33 -44.15
N ASP A 593 71.12 8.81 -45.12
CA ASP A 593 72.48 8.22 -45.14
C ASP A 593 72.77 6.85 -44.47
#